data_AF-X1DGB9-F1
#
_entry.id   AF-X1DGB9-F1
#
_cell.length_a   1.000
_cell.length_b   1.000
_cell.length_c   1.000
_cell.angle_alpha   90.00
_cell.angle_beta   90.00
_cell.angle_gamma   90.00
#
_symmetry.space_group_name_H-M   'P 1'
#
loop_
_entity.id
_entity.type
_entity.pdbx_description
1 polymer ?
#
loop_
_entity_poly.entity_id
_entity_poly.type
_entity_poly.pdbx_seq_one_letter_code
_entity_poly.pdbx_strand_id
1 'polypeptide(L)'
;MAAYADEIIVVPTRALREGDKDYAVAFAIPADWDGVRLITRPVWVRDREVIKAPFPEYGVSDSIVVFDDTFIPKERVFMCREWEFGRRLALLFANSHRHSYSGCKPGLSDIIGGAAALAAEANNIEKVAHVREKLSEFAGGAELAYAAGIASALYGEKTSSGTFFPDAIYANVGRRLMGETIYHEYNILTEIAGGLLVTLPFEAV
;
A
#
# COMPACT_ATOMS: atom_id res chain seq x y z
N MET A 1 -5.94 8.62 -0.78
CA MET A 1 -4.92 9.60 -0.37
C MET A 1 -5.17 11.00 -0.91
N ALA A 2 -5.60 11.20 -2.16
CA ALA A 2 -5.76 12.55 -2.72
C ALA A 2 -6.72 13.46 -1.92
N ALA A 3 -7.82 12.93 -1.37
CA ALA A 3 -8.83 13.70 -0.63
C ALA A 3 -8.32 14.35 0.68
N TYR A 4 -7.14 13.95 1.16
CA TYR A 4 -6.53 14.46 2.38
C TYR A 4 -5.06 14.88 2.17
N ALA A 5 -4.66 15.12 0.91
CA ALA A 5 -3.35 15.64 0.57
C ALA A 5 -3.46 17.14 0.24
N ASP A 6 -2.47 17.93 0.65
CA ASP A 6 -2.42 19.35 0.27
C ASP A 6 -2.06 19.53 -1.21
N GLU A 7 -1.17 18.69 -1.73
CA GLU A 7 -0.63 18.74 -3.09
C GLU A 7 -0.69 17.37 -3.76
N ILE A 8 -0.87 17.35 -5.07
CA ILE A 8 -0.90 16.17 -5.93
C ILE A 8 0.27 16.26 -6.91
N ILE A 9 1.16 15.27 -6.85
CA ILE A 9 2.24 15.10 -7.82
C ILE A 9 1.78 14.11 -8.89
N VAL A 10 1.82 14.55 -10.15
CA VAL A 10 1.48 13.75 -11.32
C VAL A 10 2.74 13.34 -12.04
N VAL A 11 2.85 12.05 -12.36
CA VAL A 11 3.95 11.46 -13.16
C VAL A 11 3.39 10.44 -14.15
N PRO A 12 4.10 10.16 -15.26
CA PRO A 12 3.69 9.11 -16.19
C PRO A 12 3.68 7.73 -15.54
N THR A 13 2.76 6.88 -15.98
CA THR A 13 2.56 5.53 -15.42
C THR A 13 3.33 4.43 -16.17
N ARG A 14 3.88 4.73 -17.35
CA ARG A 14 4.51 3.72 -18.23
C ARG A 14 5.67 4.28 -19.03
N ALA A 15 6.37 3.39 -19.73
CA ALA A 15 7.23 3.78 -20.83
C ALA A 15 6.40 4.45 -21.95
N LEU A 16 6.87 5.59 -22.41
CA LEU A 16 6.27 6.38 -23.49
C LEU A 16 7.11 6.24 -24.76
N ARG A 17 6.48 6.42 -25.91
CA ARG A 17 7.12 6.51 -27.23
C ARG A 17 6.97 7.93 -27.76
N GLU A 18 7.64 8.25 -28.87
CA GLU A 18 7.52 9.56 -29.51
C GLU A 18 6.07 9.96 -29.83
N GLY A 19 5.24 9.00 -30.27
CA GLY A 19 3.81 9.22 -30.51
C GLY A 19 2.98 9.50 -29.24
N ASP A 20 3.52 9.21 -28.05
CA ASP A 20 2.88 9.45 -26.76
C ASP A 20 3.35 10.78 -26.11
N LYS A 21 4.10 11.63 -26.84
CA LYS A 21 4.72 12.85 -26.27
C LYS A 21 3.76 13.77 -25.53
N ASP A 22 2.50 13.82 -25.94
CA ASP A 22 1.50 14.69 -25.30
C ASP A 22 1.02 14.11 -23.94
N TYR A 23 1.29 12.83 -23.65
CA TYR A 23 1.10 12.20 -22.33
C TYR A 23 2.36 12.27 -21.45
N ALA A 24 3.49 12.76 -21.98
CA ALA A 24 4.73 12.90 -21.23
C ALA A 24 4.71 14.20 -20.41
N VAL A 25 3.89 14.22 -19.36
CA VAL A 25 3.76 15.34 -18.44
C VAL A 25 4.04 14.91 -17.00
N ALA A 26 4.72 15.77 -16.24
CA ALA A 26 4.86 15.64 -14.79
C ALA A 26 4.82 17.02 -14.13
N PHE A 27 4.08 17.16 -13.03
CA PHE A 27 3.86 18.43 -12.34
C PHE A 27 3.37 18.22 -10.90
N ALA A 28 3.30 19.30 -10.12
CA ALA A 28 2.65 19.29 -8.80
C ALA A 28 1.72 20.50 -8.62
N ILE A 29 0.49 20.26 -8.16
CA ILE A 29 -0.49 21.31 -7.86
C ILE A 29 -1.27 20.99 -6.58
N PRO A 30 -1.81 22.01 -5.89
CA PRO A 30 -2.76 21.82 -4.79
C PRO A 30 -3.90 20.88 -5.17
N ALA A 31 -4.39 20.10 -4.20
CA ALA A 31 -5.48 19.16 -4.45
C ALA A 31 -6.83 19.83 -4.75
N ASP A 32 -6.99 21.11 -4.37
CA ASP A 32 -8.15 21.98 -4.60
C ASP A 32 -7.94 22.97 -5.77
N TRP A 33 -6.95 22.72 -6.63
CA TRP A 33 -6.64 23.58 -7.77
C TRP A 33 -7.82 23.69 -8.76
N ASP A 34 -7.97 24.85 -9.38
CA ASP A 34 -9.06 25.09 -10.33
C ASP A 34 -9.02 24.10 -11.51
N GLY A 35 -10.18 23.55 -11.86
CA GLY A 35 -10.30 22.46 -12.83
C GLY A 35 -9.94 21.06 -12.31
N VAL A 36 -9.57 20.88 -11.04
CA VAL A 36 -9.37 19.56 -10.42
C VAL A 36 -10.64 19.08 -9.73
N ARG A 37 -11.05 17.83 -9.99
CA ARG A 37 -12.17 17.19 -9.29
C ARG A 37 -11.71 15.88 -8.66
N LEU A 38 -12.02 15.71 -7.37
CA LEU A 38 -11.76 14.48 -6.63
C LEU A 38 -13.06 13.68 -6.48
N ILE A 39 -13.14 12.53 -7.15
CA ILE A 39 -14.24 11.57 -6.97
C ILE A 39 -13.77 10.53 -5.96
N THR A 40 -14.12 10.74 -4.70
CA THR A 40 -13.58 9.97 -3.56
C THR A 40 -14.51 8.82 -3.14
N ARG A 41 -13.93 7.63 -2.99
CA ARG A 41 -14.57 6.48 -2.33
C ARG A 41 -13.97 6.31 -0.93
N PRO A 42 -14.68 6.72 0.14
CA PRO A 42 -14.29 6.36 1.49
C PRO A 42 -14.54 4.86 1.70
N VAL A 43 -13.60 4.17 2.36
CA VAL A 43 -13.86 2.84 2.92
C VAL A 43 -14.49 3.05 4.29
N TRP A 44 -15.74 2.62 4.43
CA TRP A 44 -16.51 2.74 5.67
C TRP A 44 -16.76 1.36 6.27
N VAL A 45 -16.55 1.26 7.58
CA VAL A 45 -16.89 0.09 8.40
C VAL A 45 -18.04 0.51 9.31
N ARG A 46 -18.96 -0.40 9.63
CA ARG A 46 -20.09 -0.09 10.51
C ARG A 46 -19.60 0.41 11.87
N ASP A 47 -20.14 1.54 12.30
CA ASP A 47 -19.87 2.12 13.61
C ASP A 47 -20.29 1.17 14.75
N ARG A 48 -19.51 1.19 15.84
CA ARG A 48 -19.75 0.39 17.05
C ARG A 48 -19.98 1.29 18.26
N GLU A 49 -21.06 1.04 18.98
CA GLU A 49 -21.49 1.87 20.11
C GLU A 49 -20.96 1.35 21.45
N VAL A 50 -21.15 0.05 21.72
CA VAL A 50 -20.86 -0.60 23.01
C VAL A 50 -19.52 -1.32 22.96
N ILE A 51 -19.33 -2.23 21.99
CA ILE A 51 -18.10 -3.01 21.84
C ILE A 51 -17.13 -2.25 20.94
N LYS A 52 -16.33 -1.38 21.54
CA LYS A 52 -15.31 -0.62 20.81
C LYS A 52 -14.30 -1.54 20.14
N ALA A 53 -13.97 -1.22 18.90
CA ALA A 53 -12.93 -1.88 18.12
C ALA A 53 -12.04 -0.78 17.52
N PRO A 54 -10.71 -0.93 17.56
CA PRO A 54 -9.81 0.12 17.08
C PRO A 54 -9.82 0.27 15.55
N PHE A 55 -10.07 -0.82 14.81
CA PHE A 55 -9.96 -0.80 13.34
C PHE A 55 -10.94 0.18 12.64
N PRO A 56 -12.24 0.23 13.01
CA PRO A 56 -13.17 1.24 12.48
C PRO A 56 -12.79 2.71 12.74
N GLU A 57 -11.91 3.00 13.69
CA GLU A 57 -11.45 4.37 13.97
C GLU A 57 -10.41 4.87 12.95
N TYR A 58 -9.85 3.96 12.15
CA TYR A 58 -8.97 4.27 11.04
C TYR A 58 -9.73 4.25 9.72
N GLY A 59 -9.41 5.20 8.84
CA GLY A 59 -10.02 5.32 7.53
C GLY A 59 -8.99 5.23 6.40
N VAL A 60 -9.39 4.61 5.29
CA VAL A 60 -8.69 4.75 4.02
C VAL A 60 -9.67 5.29 2.99
N SER A 61 -9.21 6.17 2.12
CA SER A 61 -9.99 6.63 0.98
C SER A 61 -9.15 6.58 -0.29
N ASP A 62 -9.81 6.20 -1.36
CA ASP A 62 -9.26 6.23 -2.71
C ASP A 62 -9.97 7.33 -3.49
N SER A 63 -9.32 7.92 -4.48
CA SER A 63 -9.96 8.97 -5.28
C SER A 63 -9.55 8.83 -6.74
N ILE A 64 -10.52 8.99 -7.63
CA ILE A 64 -10.25 9.28 -9.03
C ILE A 64 -10.04 10.79 -9.13
N VAL A 65 -8.87 11.20 -9.60
CA VAL A 65 -8.51 12.61 -9.80
C VAL A 65 -8.78 12.94 -11.27
N VAL A 66 -9.68 13.89 -11.52
CA VAL A 66 -10.03 14.37 -12.86
C VAL A 66 -9.46 15.76 -13.04
N PHE A 67 -8.71 15.95 -14.12
CA PHE A 67 -8.20 17.24 -14.57
C PHE A 67 -9.06 17.70 -15.75
N ASP A 68 -9.90 18.70 -15.53
CA ASP A 68 -10.88 19.27 -16.47
C ASP A 68 -10.34 20.62 -16.97
N ASP A 69 -9.61 20.58 -18.10
CA ASP A 69 -8.89 21.73 -18.68
C ASP A 69 -8.07 22.55 -17.66
N THR A 70 -7.41 21.86 -16.73
CA THR A 70 -6.63 22.41 -15.63
C THR A 70 -5.37 23.14 -16.11
N PHE A 71 -5.24 24.44 -15.80
CA PHE A 71 -4.03 25.20 -16.09
C PHE A 71 -2.90 24.89 -15.11
N ILE A 72 -1.72 24.54 -15.62
CA ILE A 72 -0.52 24.25 -14.82
C ILE A 72 0.56 25.32 -15.04
N PRO A 73 0.94 26.09 -14.01
CA PRO A 73 2.01 27.08 -14.12
C PRO A 73 3.37 26.44 -14.44
N LYS A 74 4.20 27.10 -15.25
CA LYS A 74 5.47 26.54 -15.75
C LYS A 74 6.44 26.17 -14.63
N GLU A 75 6.46 26.95 -13.55
CA GLU A 75 7.27 26.73 -12.35
C GLU A 75 6.89 25.46 -11.57
N ARG A 76 5.71 24.89 -11.85
CA ARG A 76 5.21 23.64 -11.25
C ARG A 76 5.35 22.43 -12.18
N VAL A 77 5.91 22.61 -13.38
CA VAL A 77 6.12 21.55 -14.38
C VAL A 77 7.52 20.96 -14.26
N PHE A 78 7.60 19.64 -14.17
CA PHE A 78 8.85 18.86 -14.07
C PHE A 78 9.19 18.09 -15.34
N MET A 79 8.21 17.86 -16.23
CA MET A 79 8.40 17.24 -17.55
C MET A 79 7.29 17.71 -18.49
N CYS A 80 7.64 18.05 -19.74
CA CYS A 80 6.76 18.51 -20.79
C CYS A 80 7.23 18.02 -22.18
N ARG A 81 6.76 16.82 -22.55
CA ARG A 81 6.98 16.14 -23.85
C ARG A 81 8.30 15.39 -24.03
N GLU A 82 9.18 15.36 -23.03
CA GLU A 82 10.42 14.54 -23.05
C GLU A 82 10.11 13.05 -22.78
N TRP A 83 9.41 12.42 -23.72
CA TRP A 83 8.86 11.07 -23.64
C TRP A 83 9.91 9.99 -23.33
N GLU A 84 11.16 10.21 -23.71
CA GLU A 84 12.31 9.32 -23.45
C GLU A 84 12.49 9.05 -21.94
N PHE A 85 12.09 10.01 -21.09
CA PHE A 85 12.19 9.89 -19.63
C PHE A 85 10.97 9.26 -18.96
N GLY A 86 9.87 9.03 -19.69
CA GLY A 86 8.63 8.48 -19.11
C GLY A 86 8.84 7.15 -18.38
N ARG A 87 9.62 6.24 -18.98
CA ARG A 87 9.98 4.96 -18.34
C ARG A 87 10.75 5.18 -17.04
N ARG A 88 11.69 6.12 -17.04
CA ARG A 88 12.57 6.38 -15.90
C ARG A 88 11.76 6.92 -14.71
N LEU A 89 10.89 7.90 -14.93
CA LEU A 89 10.02 8.44 -13.88
C LEU A 89 9.08 7.38 -13.29
N ALA A 90 8.43 6.59 -14.15
CA ALA A 90 7.54 5.51 -13.70
C ALA A 90 8.28 4.47 -12.84
N LEU A 91 9.50 4.09 -13.23
CA LEU A 91 10.30 3.11 -12.48
C LEU A 91 10.88 3.67 -11.18
N LEU A 92 11.28 4.94 -11.14
CA LEU A 92 11.69 5.58 -9.89
C LEU A 92 10.54 5.54 -8.89
N PHE A 93 9.35 6.03 -9.26
CA PHE A 93 8.20 5.93 -8.36
C PHE A 93 7.90 4.47 -7.95
N ALA A 94 7.80 3.57 -8.92
CA ALA A 94 7.44 2.17 -8.65
C ALA A 94 8.43 1.49 -7.70
N ASN A 95 9.74 1.63 -7.93
CA ASN A 95 10.75 0.98 -7.11
C ASN A 95 10.78 1.52 -5.68
N SER A 96 10.64 2.84 -5.48
CA SER A 96 10.52 3.42 -4.14
C SER A 96 9.28 2.89 -3.42
N HIS A 97 8.13 2.88 -4.09
CA HIS A 97 6.88 2.39 -3.50
C HIS A 97 6.92 0.88 -3.21
N ARG A 98 7.57 0.08 -4.07
CA ARG A 98 7.81 -1.35 -3.84
C ARG A 98 8.66 -1.59 -2.59
N HIS A 99 9.68 -0.79 -2.37
CA HIS A 99 10.48 -0.83 -1.16
C HIS A 99 9.63 -0.50 0.09
N SER A 100 8.80 0.55 0.05
CA SER A 100 7.90 0.88 1.17
C SER A 100 6.91 -0.24 1.49
N TYR A 101 6.49 -1.01 0.48
CA TYR A 101 5.60 -2.16 0.66
C TYR A 101 6.21 -3.26 1.54
N SER A 102 7.53 -3.41 1.50
CA SER A 102 8.30 -4.32 2.36
C SER A 102 8.37 -3.89 3.82
N GLY A 103 7.88 -2.69 4.17
CA GLY A 103 7.71 -2.28 5.57
C GLY A 103 6.24 -2.29 5.99
N CYS A 104 5.37 -1.68 5.18
CA CYS A 104 3.98 -1.49 5.58
C CYS A 104 3.15 -2.78 5.57
N LYS A 105 3.48 -3.77 4.72
CA LYS A 105 2.75 -5.04 4.70
C LYS A 105 3.20 -6.02 5.77
N PRO A 106 4.50 -6.20 6.06
CA PRO A 106 4.90 -6.96 7.24
C PRO A 106 4.26 -6.45 8.52
N GLY A 107 4.20 -5.12 8.72
CA GLY A 107 3.48 -4.56 9.87
C GLY A 107 1.98 -4.88 9.89
N LEU A 108 1.34 -5.03 8.72
CA LEU A 108 -0.05 -5.52 8.65
C LEU A 108 -0.13 -7.03 8.96
N SER A 109 0.82 -7.82 8.46
CA SER A 109 0.93 -9.25 8.77
C SER A 109 1.13 -9.49 10.26
N ASP A 110 1.87 -8.63 10.97
CA ASP A 110 2.00 -8.67 12.43
C ASP A 110 0.67 -8.46 13.14
N ILE A 111 -0.12 -7.47 12.68
CA ILE A 111 -1.47 -7.21 13.22
C ILE A 111 -2.39 -8.41 12.99
N ILE A 112 -2.41 -8.97 11.77
CA ILE A 112 -3.26 -10.11 11.42
C ILE A 112 -2.82 -11.37 12.18
N GLY A 113 -1.51 -11.62 12.27
CA GLY A 113 -0.93 -12.74 13.01
C GLY A 113 -1.23 -12.64 14.51
N GLY A 114 -1.14 -11.44 15.09
CA GLY A 114 -1.55 -11.19 16.47
C GLY A 114 -3.04 -11.44 16.71
N ALA A 115 -3.90 -10.98 15.80
CA ALA A 115 -5.34 -11.25 15.86
C ALA A 115 -5.65 -12.76 15.75
N ALA A 116 -4.94 -13.49 14.88
CA ALA A 116 -5.07 -14.94 14.74
C ALA A 116 -4.63 -15.67 16.01
N ALA A 117 -3.52 -15.25 16.63
CA ALA A 117 -3.05 -15.83 17.88
C ALA A 117 -4.05 -15.61 19.03
N LEU A 118 -4.62 -14.40 19.15
CA LEU A 118 -5.63 -14.10 20.16
C LEU A 118 -6.92 -14.90 19.95
N ALA A 119 -7.35 -15.08 18.69
CA ALA A 119 -8.50 -15.92 18.37
C ALA A 119 -8.24 -17.39 18.72
N ALA A 120 -7.03 -17.90 18.47
CA ALA A 120 -6.65 -19.26 18.85
C ALA A 120 -6.71 -19.47 20.37
N GLU A 121 -6.21 -18.51 21.16
CA GLU A 121 -6.27 -18.54 22.63
C GLU A 121 -7.70 -18.50 23.15
N ALA A 122 -8.54 -17.60 22.63
CA ALA A 122 -9.95 -17.53 22.99
C ALA A 122 -10.71 -18.83 22.69
N ASN A 123 -10.30 -19.54 21.62
CA ASN A 123 -10.84 -20.83 21.23
C ASN A 123 -10.17 -22.02 21.94
N ASN A 124 -9.15 -21.81 22.77
CA ASN A 124 -8.33 -22.85 23.43
C ASN A 124 -7.65 -23.86 22.47
N ILE A 125 -7.21 -23.39 21.30
CA ILE A 125 -6.55 -24.22 20.27
C ILE A 125 -5.12 -23.78 19.97
N GLU A 126 -4.56 -22.85 20.74
CA GLU A 126 -3.23 -22.26 20.52
C GLU A 126 -2.08 -23.28 20.58
N LYS A 127 -2.30 -24.41 21.25
CA LYS A 127 -1.32 -25.51 21.35
C LYS A 127 -1.46 -26.56 20.26
N VAL A 128 -2.53 -26.52 19.46
CA VAL A 128 -2.78 -27.50 18.40
C VAL A 128 -1.76 -27.33 17.27
N ALA A 129 -1.19 -28.44 16.79
CA ALA A 129 -0.05 -28.42 15.86
C ALA A 129 -0.33 -27.60 14.58
N HIS A 130 -1.47 -27.82 13.93
CA HIS A 130 -1.82 -27.11 12.69
C HIS A 130 -2.09 -25.61 12.88
N VAL A 131 -2.39 -25.16 14.11
CA VAL A 131 -2.56 -23.75 14.44
C VAL A 131 -1.19 -23.10 14.60
N ARG A 132 -0.28 -23.76 15.34
CA ARG A 132 1.09 -23.28 15.55
C ARG A 132 1.89 -23.19 14.25
N GLU A 133 1.70 -24.14 13.34
CA GLU A 133 2.31 -24.12 12.01
C GLU A 133 1.87 -22.87 11.23
N LYS A 134 0.56 -22.61 11.17
CA LYS A 134 0.00 -21.43 10.51
C LYS A 134 0.42 -20.11 11.14
N LEU A 135 0.50 -20.03 12.47
CA LEU A 135 1.04 -18.85 13.16
C LEU A 135 2.53 -18.63 12.84
N SER A 136 3.30 -19.71 12.65
CA SER A 136 4.69 -19.62 12.23
C SER A 136 4.83 -19.14 10.78
N GLU A 137 3.88 -19.47 9.92
CA GLU A 137 3.81 -18.98 8.54
C GLU A 137 3.65 -17.45 8.47
N PHE A 138 2.78 -16.86 9.31
CA PHE A 138 2.68 -15.40 9.43
C PHE A 138 4.04 -14.76 9.76
N ALA A 139 4.67 -15.22 10.84
CA ALA A 139 5.93 -14.66 11.31
C ALA A 139 7.04 -14.81 10.24
N GLY A 140 7.14 -15.99 9.62
CA GLY A 140 8.13 -16.23 8.57
C GLY A 140 7.92 -15.37 7.33
N GLY A 141 6.67 -15.24 6.86
CA GLY A 141 6.32 -14.43 5.69
C GLY A 141 6.60 -12.94 5.92
N ALA A 142 6.14 -12.41 7.06
CA ALA A 142 6.33 -11.01 7.44
C ALA A 142 7.83 -10.65 7.52
N GLU A 143 8.60 -11.43 8.27
CA GLU A 143 10.03 -11.19 8.46
C GLU A 143 10.83 -11.35 7.16
N LEU A 144 10.46 -12.28 6.29
CA LEU A 144 11.15 -12.45 5.00
C LEU A 144 10.95 -11.24 4.10
N ALA A 145 9.74 -10.67 4.05
CA ALA A 145 9.49 -9.45 3.30
C ALA A 145 10.15 -8.23 3.92
N TYR A 146 10.15 -8.13 5.26
CA TYR A 146 10.85 -7.06 5.96
C TYR A 146 12.36 -7.12 5.71
N ALA A 147 12.95 -8.31 5.76
CA ALA A 147 14.34 -8.57 5.42
C ALA A 147 14.67 -8.17 3.97
N ALA A 148 13.77 -8.44 3.01
CA ALA A 148 13.93 -7.96 1.64
C ALA A 148 13.92 -6.42 1.55
N GLY A 149 13.10 -5.75 2.36
CA GLY A 149 13.12 -4.29 2.52
C GLY A 149 14.46 -3.78 3.03
N ILE A 150 14.98 -4.38 4.10
CA ILE A 150 16.29 -4.03 4.68
C ILE A 150 17.41 -4.25 3.64
N ALA A 151 17.45 -5.40 2.97
CA ALA A 151 18.42 -5.70 1.93
C ALA A 151 18.33 -4.66 0.79
N SER A 152 17.11 -4.29 0.36
CA SER A 152 16.89 -3.27 -0.65
C SER A 152 17.46 -1.90 -0.24
N ALA A 153 17.36 -1.53 1.04
CA ALA A 153 17.97 -0.30 1.54
C ALA A 153 19.51 -0.39 1.64
N LEU A 154 20.06 -1.53 2.12
CA LEU A 154 21.50 -1.70 2.29
C LEU A 154 22.27 -1.77 0.98
N TYR A 155 21.70 -2.43 -0.03
CA TYR A 155 22.29 -2.59 -1.36
C TYR A 155 21.86 -1.51 -2.35
N GLY A 156 21.13 -0.48 -1.88
CA GLY A 156 20.77 0.66 -2.71
C GLY A 156 21.98 1.48 -3.17
N GLU A 157 21.74 2.39 -4.11
CA GLU A 157 22.79 3.20 -4.72
C GLU A 157 22.40 4.69 -4.79
N LYS A 158 23.41 5.57 -4.80
CA LYS A 158 23.19 7.00 -5.07
C LYS A 158 22.93 7.20 -6.56
N THR A 159 21.84 7.91 -6.85
CA THR A 159 21.54 8.39 -8.20
C THR A 159 22.42 9.58 -8.58
N SER A 160 22.41 9.95 -9.86
CA SER A 160 23.14 11.12 -10.38
C SER A 160 22.73 12.45 -9.73
N SER A 161 21.53 12.55 -9.13
CA SER A 161 21.09 13.73 -8.38
C SER A 161 21.53 13.73 -6.91
N GLY A 162 22.24 12.68 -6.46
CA GLY A 162 22.67 12.52 -5.07
C GLY A 162 21.63 11.83 -4.16
N THR A 163 20.40 11.64 -4.62
CA THR A 163 19.37 10.88 -3.88
C THR A 163 19.75 9.41 -3.79
N PHE A 164 19.66 8.81 -2.61
CA PHE A 164 19.87 7.39 -2.42
C PHE A 164 18.61 6.61 -2.80
N PHE A 165 18.76 5.54 -3.56
CA PHE A 165 17.64 4.79 -4.13
C PHE A 165 17.74 3.31 -3.79
N PRO A 166 16.64 2.65 -3.41
CA PRO A 166 16.66 1.23 -3.05
C PRO A 166 17.10 0.34 -4.21
N ASP A 167 17.76 -0.77 -3.91
CA ASP A 167 18.02 -1.82 -4.89
C ASP A 167 16.69 -2.37 -5.41
N ALA A 168 16.57 -2.39 -6.73
CA ALA A 168 15.33 -2.71 -7.41
C ALA A 168 14.98 -4.20 -7.32
N ILE A 169 15.97 -5.11 -7.27
CA ILE A 169 15.72 -6.55 -7.24
C ILE A 169 15.09 -6.92 -5.90
N TYR A 170 15.69 -6.50 -4.79
CA TYR A 170 15.15 -6.78 -3.46
C TYR A 170 13.80 -6.10 -3.23
N ALA A 171 13.60 -4.86 -3.71
CA ALA A 171 12.30 -4.19 -3.66
C ALA A 171 11.22 -4.96 -4.42
N ASN A 172 11.54 -5.49 -5.62
CA ASN A 172 10.62 -6.29 -6.41
C ASN A 172 10.27 -7.61 -5.72
N VAL A 173 11.25 -8.29 -5.12
CA VAL A 173 11.05 -9.55 -4.39
C VAL A 173 10.13 -9.33 -3.19
N GLY A 174 10.41 -8.34 -2.34
CA GLY A 174 9.58 -8.04 -1.18
C GLY A 174 8.15 -7.66 -1.56
N ARG A 175 7.98 -6.79 -2.57
CA ARG A 175 6.64 -6.45 -3.09
C ARG A 175 5.90 -7.67 -3.63
N ARG A 176 6.57 -8.55 -4.38
CA ARG A 176 5.94 -9.73 -4.98
C ARG A 176 5.46 -10.68 -3.88
N LEU A 177 6.34 -11.02 -2.93
CA LEU A 177 6.04 -11.93 -1.83
C LEU A 177 4.79 -11.47 -1.08
N MET A 178 4.79 -10.25 -0.54
CA MET A 178 3.65 -9.70 0.20
C MET A 178 2.42 -9.46 -0.66
N GLY A 179 2.59 -9.31 -1.98
CA GLY A 179 1.47 -9.22 -2.91
C GLY A 179 0.70 -10.52 -3.05
N GLU A 180 1.41 -11.65 -2.94
CA GLU A 180 0.86 -12.99 -3.06
C GLU A 180 0.37 -13.52 -1.70
N THR A 181 1.14 -13.34 -0.63
CA THR A 181 0.85 -13.95 0.69
C THR A 181 -0.28 -13.27 1.44
N ILE A 182 -0.51 -11.97 1.27
CA ILE A 182 -1.48 -11.22 2.10
C ILE A 182 -2.90 -11.78 2.03
N TYR A 183 -3.31 -12.35 0.90
CA TYR A 183 -4.63 -12.98 0.78
C TYR A 183 -4.69 -14.33 1.48
N HIS A 184 -3.59 -15.08 1.46
CA HIS A 184 -3.46 -16.33 2.19
C HIS A 184 -3.48 -16.10 3.71
N GLU A 185 -2.82 -15.05 4.17
CA GLU A 185 -2.85 -14.59 5.56
C GLU A 185 -4.28 -14.34 6.08
N TYR A 186 -5.16 -13.72 5.27
CA TYR A 186 -6.58 -13.61 5.62
C TYR A 186 -7.31 -14.95 5.68
N ASN A 187 -6.96 -15.90 4.81
CA ASN A 187 -7.54 -17.25 4.85
C ASN A 187 -7.15 -17.97 6.15
N ILE A 188 -5.88 -17.88 6.54
CA ILE A 188 -5.39 -18.45 7.79
C ILE A 188 -6.13 -17.84 8.99
N LEU A 189 -6.25 -16.52 9.05
CA LEU A 189 -6.99 -15.84 10.13
C LEU A 189 -8.43 -16.37 10.21
N THR A 190 -9.10 -16.48 9.07
CA THR A 190 -10.50 -16.95 9.01
C THR A 190 -10.62 -18.41 9.47
N GLU A 191 -9.66 -19.27 9.11
CA GLU A 191 -9.62 -20.67 9.55
C GLU A 191 -9.44 -20.79 11.07
N ILE A 192 -8.52 -20.02 11.65
CA ILE A 192 -8.23 -20.06 13.10
C ILE A 192 -9.37 -19.42 13.91
N ALA A 193 -9.93 -18.31 13.44
CA ALA A 193 -11.01 -17.59 14.13
C ALA A 193 -12.34 -18.35 14.10
N GLY A 194 -12.60 -19.13 13.05
CA GLY A 194 -13.83 -19.90 12.87
C GLY A 194 -15.03 -19.04 12.46
N GLY A 195 -16.19 -19.69 12.32
CA GLY A 195 -17.39 -19.10 11.71
C GLY A 195 -18.00 -17.92 12.47
N LEU A 196 -17.73 -17.80 13.78
CA LEU A 196 -18.28 -16.72 14.60
C LEU A 196 -17.85 -15.34 14.10
N LEU A 197 -16.69 -15.22 13.47
CA LEU A 197 -16.19 -13.96 12.90
C LEU A 197 -17.17 -13.32 11.91
N VAL A 198 -17.95 -14.11 11.17
CA VAL A 198 -18.94 -13.63 10.19
C VAL A 198 -20.40 -13.82 10.65
N THR A 199 -20.63 -14.50 11.77
CA THR A 199 -21.97 -14.76 12.31
C THR A 199 -22.19 -14.19 13.71
N LEU A 200 -21.28 -13.36 14.22
CA LEU A 200 -21.43 -12.71 15.52
C LEU A 200 -22.71 -11.85 15.48
N PRO A 201 -23.64 -12.01 16.46
CA PRO A 201 -24.80 -11.14 16.56
C PRO A 201 -24.38 -9.67 16.71
N PHE A 202 -25.25 -8.76 16.29
CA PHE A 202 -25.03 -7.35 16.59
C PHE A 202 -24.98 -7.12 18.10
N GLU A 203 -24.21 -6.11 18.51
CA GLU A 203 -24.22 -5.66 19.90
C GLU A 203 -25.65 -5.32 20.32
N ALA A 204 -26.06 -5.82 21.48
CA ALA A 204 -27.33 -5.45 22.08
C ALA A 204 -27.18 -4.03 22.65
N VAL A 205 -28.14 -3.17 22.30
CA VAL A 205 -28.31 -1.84 22.93
C VAL A 205 -28.87 -2.02 24.33
#